data_AF-A0A815BVP3-F1
#
_entry.id   AF-A0A815BVP3-F1
#
_cell.length_a   1.000
_cell.length_b   1.000
_cell.length_c   1.000
_cell.angle_alpha   90.00
_cell.angle_beta   90.00
_cell.angle_gamma   90.00
#
_symmetry.space_group_name_H-M   'P 1'
#
loop_
_entity.id
_entity.type
_entity.pdbx_description
1 polymer ?
#
loop_
_entity_poly.entity_id
_entity_poly.type
_entity_poly.pdbx_seq_one_letter_code
_entity_poly.pdbx_strand_id
1 'polypeptide(L)'
;MVNKRVIRYFDRNQTKQQIIISNIDCGGLTIDKSGFLYVSDYHKNEVRRWKRGDKKGELVAGGNSQGNSLKQLNCPHGVIVDHLSQIYVADCRNDRIMRWCEGHKEGEIVVGGNAKGNQANQLNSPTGL
;
A
#
# COMPACT_ATOMS: atom_id res chain seq x y z
N MET A 1 23.18 2.14 -3.57
CA MET A 1 22.24 1.00 -3.49
C MET A 1 21.01 1.46 -2.72
N VAL A 2 19.81 1.39 -3.31
CA VAL A 2 18.57 1.68 -2.59
C VAL A 2 18.22 0.48 -1.71
N ASN A 3 17.88 0.73 -0.45
CA ASN A 3 17.51 -0.33 0.49
C ASN A 3 16.11 -0.86 0.14
N LYS A 4 16.04 -2.04 -0.49
CA LYS A 4 14.78 -2.65 -0.95
C LYS A 4 14.29 -3.77 -0.03
N ARG A 5 14.14 -3.49 1.27
CA ARG A 5 13.74 -4.52 2.25
C ARG A 5 12.91 -3.95 3.38
N VAL A 6 12.06 -4.81 3.94
CA VAL A 6 11.42 -4.58 5.24
C VAL A 6 12.10 -5.49 6.26
N ILE A 7 12.46 -4.91 7.41
CA ILE A 7 13.06 -5.61 8.54
C ILE A 7 12.16 -5.53 9.75
N ARG A 8 12.24 -6.56 10.59
CA ARG A 8 11.63 -6.59 11.92
C ARG A 8 12.72 -6.69 12.95
N TYR A 9 12.67 -5.81 13.96
CA TYR A 9 13.48 -5.91 15.16
C TYR A 9 12.76 -6.72 16.24
N PHE A 10 13.53 -7.48 17.02
CA PHE A 10 13.01 -8.32 18.11
C PHE A 10 13.32 -7.75 19.49
N ASP A 11 14.14 -6.70 19.54
CA ASP A 11 14.56 -6.01 20.75
C ASP A 11 14.50 -4.50 20.54
N ARG A 12 14.34 -3.76 21.64
CA ARG A 12 14.29 -2.28 21.59
C ARG A 12 15.61 -1.65 21.14
N ASN A 13 16.72 -2.37 21.34
CA ASN A 13 18.06 -1.91 20.99
C ASN A 13 18.43 -2.22 19.52
N GLN A 14 17.51 -2.81 18.75
CA GLN A 14 17.70 -3.10 17.32
C GLN A 14 18.91 -4.02 17.01
N THR A 15 19.35 -4.81 17.99
CA THR A 15 20.50 -5.72 17.83
C THR A 15 20.10 -7.05 17.21
N LYS A 16 18.81 -7.44 17.34
CA LYS A 16 18.27 -8.66 16.76
C LYS A 16 17.25 -8.29 15.70
N GLN A 17 17.57 -8.62 14.44
CA GLN A 17 16.73 -8.28 13.28
C GLN A 17 16.53 -9.46 12.35
N GLN A 18 15.43 -9.42 11.59
CA GLN A 18 15.15 -10.32 10.48
C GLN A 18 14.67 -9.52 9.28
N ILE A 19 15.23 -9.83 8.10
CA ILE A 19 14.65 -9.39 6.83
C ILE A 19 13.38 -10.22 6.60
N ILE A 20 12.23 -9.56 6.56
CA ILE A 20 10.93 -10.21 6.36
C ILE A 20 10.46 -10.12 4.91
N ILE A 21 10.83 -9.05 4.19
CA ILE A 21 10.52 -8.86 2.78
C ILE A 21 11.77 -8.32 2.09
N SER A 22 12.11 -8.89 0.93
CA SER A 22 13.18 -8.43 0.05
C SER A 22 12.61 -7.96 -1.29
N ASN A 23 13.36 -7.12 -2.00
CA ASN A 23 13.01 -6.58 -3.32
C ASN A 23 11.67 -5.85 -3.35
N ILE A 24 11.48 -4.93 -2.39
CA ILE A 24 10.31 -4.08 -2.29
C ILE A 24 10.71 -2.61 -2.25
N ASP A 25 10.13 -1.81 -3.14
CA ASP A 25 10.26 -0.36 -3.17
C ASP A 25 9.13 0.24 -2.31
N CYS A 26 9.33 0.20 -1.00
CA CYS A 26 8.29 0.45 0.01
C CYS A 26 7.86 1.93 0.04
N GLY A 27 6.57 2.20 -0.25
CA GLY A 27 5.95 3.53 -0.11
C GLY A 27 5.31 3.76 1.26
N GLY A 28 4.85 2.68 1.90
CA GLY A 28 4.20 2.68 3.20
C GLY A 28 3.92 1.25 3.68
N LEU A 29 3.72 1.09 4.99
CA LEU A 29 3.36 -0.20 5.58
C LEU A 29 2.37 -0.02 6.74
N THR A 30 1.57 -1.05 6.99
CA THR A 30 0.67 -1.13 8.15
C THR A 30 0.48 -2.58 8.59
N ILE A 31 -0.03 -2.79 9.81
CA ILE A 31 -0.37 -4.10 10.33
C ILE A 31 -1.83 -4.08 10.77
N ASP A 32 -2.63 -5.04 10.32
CA ASP A 32 -4.03 -5.15 10.74
C ASP A 32 -4.19 -5.84 12.11
N LYS A 33 -5.43 -5.86 12.63
CA LYS A 33 -5.77 -6.52 13.90
C LYS A 33 -5.51 -8.04 13.91
N SER A 34 -5.43 -8.66 12.73
CA SER A 34 -5.18 -10.08 12.54
C SER A 34 -3.68 -10.41 12.42
N GLY A 35 -2.82 -9.39 12.42
CA GLY A 35 -1.37 -9.50 12.33
C GLY A 35 -0.82 -9.65 10.91
N PHE A 36 -1.61 -9.33 9.87
CA PHE A 36 -1.10 -9.24 8.50
C PHE A 36 -0.36 -7.91 8.30
N LEU A 37 0.85 -8.00 7.75
CA LEU A 37 1.62 -6.85 7.31
C LEU A 37 1.23 -6.51 5.88
N TYR A 38 0.81 -5.28 5.63
CA TYR A 38 0.51 -4.73 4.32
C TYR A 38 1.63 -3.77 3.92
N VAL A 39 2.10 -3.85 2.68
CA VAL A 39 3.15 -2.98 2.15
C VAL A 39 2.78 -2.55 0.74
N SER A 40 2.86 -1.25 0.47
CA SER A 40 2.78 -0.71 -0.88
C SER A 40 4.16 -0.74 -1.54
N ASP A 41 4.20 -1.24 -2.77
CA ASP A 41 5.38 -1.18 -3.63
C ASP A 41 5.12 -0.11 -4.70
N TYR A 42 5.74 1.06 -4.53
CA TYR A 42 5.46 2.20 -5.40
C TYR A 42 5.99 2.00 -6.82
N HIS A 43 6.99 1.12 -7.01
CA HIS A 43 7.54 0.85 -8.33
C HIS A 43 6.72 -0.22 -9.07
N LYS A 44 6.24 -1.23 -8.34
CA LYS A 44 5.37 -2.28 -8.89
C LYS A 44 3.89 -1.87 -9.00
N ASN A 45 3.50 -0.73 -8.42
CA ASN A 45 2.13 -0.22 -8.45
C ASN A 45 1.11 -1.18 -7.82
N GLU A 46 1.47 -1.73 -6.66
CA GLU A 46 0.68 -2.75 -5.98
C GLU A 46 0.75 -2.61 -4.46
N VAL A 47 -0.23 -3.17 -3.78
CA VAL A 47 -0.16 -3.46 -2.34
C VAL A 47 -0.24 -4.96 -2.16
N ARG A 48 0.65 -5.50 -1.34
CA ARG A 48 0.65 -6.89 -0.93
C ARG A 48 0.52 -7.04 0.57
N ARG A 49 -0.04 -8.18 1.01
CA ARG A 49 -0.08 -8.57 2.42
C ARG A 49 0.69 -9.86 2.70
N TRP A 50 1.21 -9.98 3.92
CA TRP A 50 1.93 -11.14 4.42
C TRP A 50 1.45 -11.48 5.83
N LYS A 51 1.19 -12.76 6.10
CA LYS A 51 1.13 -13.27 7.47
C LYS A 51 2.55 -13.54 7.97
N ARG A 52 2.72 -13.55 9.29
CA ARG A 52 4.00 -13.90 9.90
C ARG A 52 4.46 -15.29 9.44
N GLY A 53 5.63 -15.34 8.80
CA GLY A 53 6.25 -16.56 8.31
C GLY A 53 6.12 -16.78 6.80
N ASP A 54 5.22 -16.04 6.14
CA ASP A 54 5.01 -16.14 4.71
C ASP A 54 6.27 -15.78 3.93
N LYS A 55 6.51 -16.53 2.85
CA LYS A 55 7.65 -16.30 1.94
C LYS A 55 7.27 -15.43 0.73
N LYS A 56 5.98 -15.26 0.47
CA LYS A 56 5.42 -14.52 -0.67
C LYS A 56 4.23 -13.72 -0.20
N GLY A 57 4.06 -12.52 -0.76
CA GLY A 57 2.95 -11.64 -0.43
C GLY A 57 1.78 -11.87 -1.37
N GLU A 58 0.57 -11.89 -0.82
CA GLU A 58 -0.68 -11.92 -1.56
C GLU A 58 -0.97 -10.52 -2.12
N LEU A 59 -1.30 -10.42 -3.41
CA LEU A 59 -1.73 -9.15 -4.03
C LEU A 59 -3.14 -8.79 -3.53
N VAL A 60 -3.30 -7.60 -2.98
CA VAL A 60 -4.58 -7.18 -2.37
C VAL A 60 -5.12 -5.84 -2.89
N ALA A 61 -4.29 -5.03 -3.55
CA ALA A 61 -4.75 -3.85 -4.27
C ALA A 61 -3.80 -3.52 -5.45
N GLY A 62 -4.36 -2.94 -6.51
CA GLY A 62 -3.63 -2.64 -7.73
C GLY A 62 -3.11 -3.90 -8.42
N GLY A 63 -1.85 -3.84 -8.86
CA GLY A 63 -1.34 -4.79 -9.85
C GLY A 63 -1.91 -4.49 -11.24
N ASN A 64 -1.49 -5.25 -12.25
CA ASN A 64 -1.88 -5.01 -13.66
C ASN A 64 -1.26 -3.75 -14.29
N SER A 65 0.00 -3.47 -13.98
CA SER A 65 0.77 -2.32 -14.49
C SER A 65 0.29 -0.97 -13.94
N GLN A 66 1.13 0.04 -14.13
CA GLN A 66 0.79 1.43 -13.82
C GLN A 66 -0.44 1.87 -14.63
N GLY A 67 -1.38 2.55 -13.98
CA GLY A 67 -2.54 3.13 -14.66
C GLY A 67 -3.50 3.81 -13.69
N ASN A 68 -4.63 4.29 -14.21
CA ASN A 68 -5.65 5.03 -13.45
C ASN A 68 -7.03 4.36 -13.44
N SER A 69 -7.15 3.13 -13.98
CA SER A 69 -8.39 2.35 -13.86
C SER A 69 -8.64 1.95 -12.40
N LEU A 70 -9.84 1.41 -12.12
CA LEU A 70 -10.19 0.90 -10.79
C LEU A 70 -9.40 -0.37 -10.40
N LYS A 71 -8.68 -1.00 -11.32
CA LYS A 71 -7.80 -2.16 -11.07
C LYS A 71 -6.35 -1.79 -10.85
N GLN A 72 -5.99 -0.53 -11.09
CA GLN A 72 -4.60 -0.09 -11.21
C GLN A 72 -4.29 1.00 -10.19
N LEU A 73 -2.99 1.11 -9.88
CA LEU A 73 -2.41 2.17 -9.08
C LEU A 73 -1.29 2.84 -9.89
N ASN A 74 -0.82 3.98 -9.41
CA ASN A 74 0.28 4.73 -9.97
C ASN A 74 1.09 5.37 -8.82
N CYS A 75 2.24 4.75 -8.53
CA CYS A 75 3.15 5.13 -7.45
C CYS A 75 2.43 5.18 -6.08
N PRO A 76 1.81 4.08 -5.61
CA PRO A 76 1.10 4.06 -4.33
C PRO A 76 2.03 4.23 -3.13
N HIS A 77 1.64 5.04 -2.15
CA HIS A 77 2.39 5.24 -0.89
C HIS A 77 1.61 4.77 0.33
N GLY A 78 1.03 5.69 1.10
CA GLY A 78 0.31 5.39 2.34
C GLY A 78 -0.70 4.27 2.16
N VAL A 79 -0.68 3.33 3.10
CA VAL A 79 -1.63 2.21 3.16
C VAL A 79 -2.13 2.05 4.60
N ILE A 80 -3.44 1.99 4.77
CA ILE A 80 -4.09 1.66 6.04
C ILE A 80 -5.13 0.56 5.81
N VAL A 81 -5.45 -0.17 6.87
CA VAL A 81 -6.51 -1.18 6.87
C VAL A 81 -7.46 -0.87 8.01
N ASP A 82 -8.75 -0.78 7.72
CA ASP A 82 -9.76 -0.49 8.73
C ASP A 82 -10.22 -1.75 9.50
N HIS A 83 -11.12 -1.56 10.45
CA HIS A 83 -11.65 -2.63 11.30
C HIS A 83 -12.54 -3.63 10.55
N LEU A 84 -12.98 -3.30 9.33
CA LEU A 84 -13.74 -4.15 8.41
C LEU A 84 -12.82 -4.80 7.35
N SER A 85 -11.50 -4.73 7.53
CA SER A 85 -10.50 -5.25 6.58
C SER A 85 -10.51 -4.56 5.22
N GLN A 86 -11.05 -3.34 5.12
CA GLN A 86 -10.96 -2.54 3.90
C GLN A 86 -9.58 -1.87 3.82
N ILE A 87 -8.98 -1.93 2.65
CA ILE A 87 -7.61 -1.44 2.39
C ILE A 87 -7.72 -0.10 1.70
N TYR A 88 -7.15 0.94 2.30
CA TYR A 88 -7.09 2.26 1.71
C TYR A 88 -5.66 2.54 1.25
N VAL A 89 -5.53 3.08 0.05
CA VAL A 89 -4.24 3.32 -0.60
C VAL A 89 -4.19 4.73 -1.14
N ALA A 90 -3.13 5.46 -0.80
CA ALA A 90 -2.82 6.75 -1.40
C ALA A 90 -2.18 6.50 -2.78
N ASP A 91 -2.97 6.71 -3.82
CA ASP A 91 -2.59 6.50 -5.22
C ASP A 91 -1.95 7.78 -5.77
N CYS A 92 -0.72 8.06 -5.31
CA CYS A 92 -0.08 9.38 -5.35
C CYS A 92 -0.16 10.07 -6.72
N ARG A 93 0.23 9.37 -7.79
CA ARG A 93 0.34 9.99 -9.12
C ARG A 93 -0.99 10.04 -9.87
N ASN A 94 -2.05 9.48 -9.30
CA ASN A 94 -3.42 9.63 -9.78
C ASN A 94 -4.22 10.61 -8.90
N ASP A 95 -3.59 11.27 -7.93
CA ASP A 95 -4.20 12.30 -7.07
C ASP A 95 -5.51 11.84 -6.43
N ARG A 96 -5.54 10.60 -5.90
CA ARG A 96 -6.73 9.99 -5.32
C ARG A 96 -6.40 9.07 -4.14
N ILE A 97 -7.38 8.85 -3.28
CA ILE A 97 -7.40 7.75 -2.32
C ILE A 97 -8.35 6.68 -2.85
N MET A 98 -7.85 5.45 -2.91
CA MET A 98 -8.60 4.29 -3.35
C MET A 98 -8.88 3.36 -2.18
N ARG A 99 -10.00 2.65 -2.22
CA ARG A 99 -10.38 1.61 -1.26
C ARG A 99 -10.59 0.28 -1.96
N TRP A 100 -10.05 -0.80 -1.40
CA TRP A 100 -10.34 -2.18 -1.80
C TRP A 100 -11.02 -2.93 -0.66
N CYS A 101 -12.15 -3.56 -0.95
CA CYS A 101 -12.80 -4.52 -0.07
C CYS A 101 -12.18 -5.90 -0.28
N GLU A 102 -12.13 -6.72 0.78
CA GLU A 102 -11.61 -8.08 0.67
C GLU A 102 -12.34 -8.88 -0.43
N GLY A 103 -11.58 -9.61 -1.24
CA GLY A 103 -12.10 -10.39 -2.37
C GLY A 103 -12.48 -9.58 -3.63
N HIS A 104 -12.47 -8.26 -3.58
CA HIS A 104 -12.79 -7.43 -4.76
C HIS A 104 -11.55 -7.25 -5.65
N LYS A 105 -11.74 -7.39 -6.97
CA LYS A 105 -10.68 -7.18 -7.98
C LYS A 105 -10.49 -5.72 -8.37
N GLU A 106 -11.47 -4.88 -8.06
CA GLU A 106 -11.53 -3.46 -8.37
C GLU A 106 -11.65 -2.67 -7.07
N GLY A 107 -11.02 -1.51 -7.05
CA GLY A 107 -11.14 -0.55 -5.97
C GLY A 107 -12.19 0.50 -6.28
N GLU A 108 -12.44 1.34 -5.29
CA GLU A 108 -13.38 2.45 -5.36
C GLU A 108 -12.64 3.74 -5.01
N ILE A 109 -12.95 4.82 -5.73
CA ILE A 109 -12.40 6.15 -5.40
C ILE A 109 -13.14 6.64 -4.16
N VAL A 110 -12.39 6.85 -3.08
CA VAL A 110 -12.93 7.43 -1.83
C VAL A 110 -12.95 8.95 -1.91
N VAL A 111 -11.86 9.53 -2.43
CA VAL A 111 -11.69 10.97 -2.60
C VAL A 111 -10.61 11.25 -3.65
N GLY A 112 -10.70 12.39 -4.33
CA GLY A 112 -9.77 12.78 -5.39
C GLY A 112 -10.12 12.18 -6.76
N GLY A 113 -9.12 12.12 -7.65
CA GLY A 113 -9.26 11.54 -8.99
C GLY A 113 -9.78 12.51 -10.06
N ASN A 114 -10.11 13.75 -9.69
CA ASN A 114 -10.59 14.80 -10.59
C ASN A 114 -9.52 15.87 -10.86
N ALA A 115 -8.31 15.39 -11.20
CA ALA A 115 -7.08 16.17 -11.33
C ALA A 115 -6.49 16.69 -10.00
N LYS A 116 -5.24 17.12 -10.11
CA LYS A 116 -4.49 17.74 -9.02
C LYS A 116 -5.08 19.11 -8.66
N GLY A 117 -5.33 19.34 -7.37
CA GLY A 117 -5.79 20.66 -6.91
C GLY A 117 -6.25 20.69 -5.47
N ASN A 118 -7.01 21.73 -5.12
CA ASN A 118 -7.49 22.03 -3.78
C ASN A 118 -9.03 22.14 -3.68
N GLN A 119 -9.76 21.75 -4.73
CA GLN A 119 -11.21 21.60 -4.66
C GLN A 119 -11.59 20.39 -3.80
N ALA A 120 -12.84 20.34 -3.33
CA ALA A 120 -13.32 19.30 -2.41
C ALA A 120 -13.18 17.86 -2.94
N ASN A 121 -13.14 17.68 -4.26
CA ASN A 121 -12.98 16.39 -4.95
C ASN A 121 -11.60 16.23 -5.60
N GLN A 122 -10.61 17.04 -5.22
CA GLN A 122 -9.24 17.03 -5.73
C GLN A 122 -8.25 16.74 -4.60
N LEU A 123 -7.15 16.09 -4.94
CA LEU A 123 -5.99 15.94 -4.07
C LEU A 123 -4.74 16.38 -4.83
N ASN A 124 -3.60 16.43 -4.14
CA ASN A 124 -2.33 16.74 -4.76
C ASN A 124 -1.27 15.80 -4.21
N SER A 125 -0.96 14.76 -4.96
CA SER A 125 0.06 13.76 -4.64
C SER A 125 -0.03 13.29 -3.18
N PRO A 126 -1.19 12.76 -2.74
CA PRO A 126 -1.37 12.31 -1.37
C PRO A 126 -0.40 11.17 -1.08
N THR A 127 0.43 11.30 -0.04
CA THR A 127 1.43 10.27 0.32
C THR A 127 1.09 9.50 1.58
N GLY A 128 0.17 10.00 2.41
CA GLY A 128 -0.23 9.42 3.69
C GLY A 128 -1.74 9.28 3.82
N LEU A 129 -2.15 8.51 4.84
CA LEU A 129 -3.52 8.19 5.22
C LEU A 129 -3.66 8.19 6.74
#